data_AF-A0A932Z0W2-F1
#
_entry.id   AF-A0A932Z0W2-F1
#
_cell.length_a   1.000
_cell.length_b   1.000
_cell.length_c   1.000
_cell.angle_alpha   90.00
_cell.angle_beta   90.00
_cell.angle_gamma   90.00
#
_symmetry.space_group_name_H-M   'P 1'
#
loop_
_entity.id
_entity.type
_entity.pdbx_description
1 polymer ?
#
loop_
_entity_poly.entity_id
_entity_poly.type
_entity_poly.pdbx_seq_one_letter_code
_entity_poly.pdbx_strand_id
1 'polypeptide(L)'
;MNKYDIIIIGGGAAAFAAATKAADLGKKSLMINSGLPLGGTCVNVGCMPSKNLLTVGDEFFILSVQGSSLCTTMSSLSSISRP
;
A
#
# COMPACT_ATOMS: atom_id res chain seq x y z
N MET A 1 -28.87 -9.78 17.64
CA MET A 1 -27.51 -9.32 18.01
C MET A 1 -26.51 -10.07 17.15
N ASN A 2 -25.71 -9.40 16.32
CA ASN A 2 -24.69 -10.06 15.52
C ASN A 2 -23.61 -10.62 16.45
N LYS A 3 -23.43 -11.95 16.45
CA LYS A 3 -22.34 -12.59 17.20
C LYS A 3 -21.05 -12.47 16.37
N TYR A 4 -20.04 -11.88 16.98
CA TYR A 4 -18.68 -11.83 16.47
C TYR A 4 -17.79 -12.64 17.40
N ASP A 5 -16.84 -13.37 16.82
CA ASP A 5 -15.90 -14.20 17.58
C ASP A 5 -14.65 -13.40 17.98
N ILE A 6 -14.27 -12.41 17.16
CA ILE A 6 -13.05 -11.61 17.33
C ILE A 6 -13.37 -10.15 17.05
N ILE A 7 -12.79 -9.26 17.85
CA ILE A 7 -12.84 -7.81 17.64
C ILE A 7 -11.42 -7.33 17.40
N ILE A 8 -11.22 -6.61 16.29
CA ILE A 8 -9.93 -6.06 15.87
C ILE A 8 -10.03 -4.54 15.98
N ILE A 9 -9.14 -3.96 16.79
CA ILE A 9 -9.11 -2.52 17.02
C ILE A 9 -7.94 -1.92 16.22
N GLY A 10 -8.28 -1.03 15.30
CA GLY A 10 -7.35 -0.37 14.38
C GLY A 10 -7.40 -0.95 12.96
N GLY A 11 -7.27 -0.07 11.96
CA GLY A 11 -7.34 -0.39 10.52
C GLY A 11 -6.01 -0.61 9.81
N GLY A 12 -4.93 -0.95 10.54
CA GLY A 12 -3.58 -1.07 9.98
C GLY A 12 -3.27 -2.39 9.27
N ALA A 13 -2.06 -2.51 8.69
CA ALA A 13 -1.62 -3.72 8.00
C ALA A 13 -1.70 -5.00 8.87
N ALA A 14 -1.34 -4.91 10.15
CA ALA A 14 -1.46 -6.03 11.09
C ALA A 14 -2.93 -6.45 11.34
N ALA A 15 -3.83 -5.47 11.38
CA ALA A 15 -5.25 -5.72 11.57
C ALA A 15 -5.88 -6.42 10.36
N PHE A 16 -5.45 -6.07 9.14
CA PHE A 16 -5.82 -6.80 7.94
C PHE A 16 -5.30 -8.24 7.94
N ALA A 17 -4.04 -8.46 8.33
CA ALA A 17 -3.50 -9.82 8.44
C ALA A 17 -4.28 -10.68 9.46
N ALA A 18 -4.63 -10.08 10.61
CA ALA A 18 -5.45 -10.74 11.62
C ALA A 18 -6.88 -11.00 11.13
N ALA A 19 -7.48 -10.06 10.40
CA ALA A 19 -8.82 -10.21 9.83
C ALA A 19 -8.87 -11.32 8.78
N THR A 20 -7.88 -11.38 7.89
CA THR A 20 -7.75 -12.46 6.89
C THR A 20 -7.59 -13.81 7.59
N LYS A 21 -6.72 -13.89 8.60
CA LYS A 21 -6.53 -15.16 9.31
C LYS A 21 -7.79 -15.61 10.06
N ALA A 22 -8.55 -14.66 10.63
CA ALA A 22 -9.84 -14.94 11.24
C ALA A 22 -10.86 -15.44 10.20
N ALA A 23 -10.86 -14.87 8.99
CA ALA A 23 -11.70 -15.31 7.89
C ALA A 23 -11.33 -16.73 7.41
N ASP A 24 -10.03 -17.05 7.31
CA ASP A 24 -9.55 -18.40 6.95
C ASP A 24 -10.02 -19.46 7.96
N LEU A 25 -10.15 -19.08 9.23
CA LEU A 25 -10.65 -19.93 10.31
C LEU A 25 -12.19 -19.95 10.40
N GLY A 26 -12.88 -19.29 9.46
CA GLY A 26 -14.34 -19.21 9.43
C GLY A 26 -14.96 -18.40 10.58
N LYS A 27 -14.17 -17.55 11.24
CA LYS A 27 -14.60 -16.72 12.38
C LYS A 27 -15.13 -15.39 11.89
N LYS A 28 -16.21 -14.90 12.52
CA LYS A 28 -16.72 -13.55 12.23
C LYS A 28 -15.93 -12.51 13.02
N SER A 29 -15.14 -11.71 12.32
CA SER A 29 -14.38 -10.59 12.90
C SER A 29 -15.12 -9.26 12.74
N LEU A 30 -15.07 -8.43 13.78
CA LEU A 30 -15.52 -7.03 13.74
C LEU A 30 -14.28 -6.13 13.77
N MET A 31 -14.12 -5.28 12.76
CA MET A 31 -13.03 -4.30 12.72
C MET A 31 -13.56 -2.93 13.10
N ILE A 32 -12.91 -2.28 14.07
CA ILE A 32 -13.23 -0.92 14.48
C ILE A 32 -12.02 -0.06 14.17
N ASN A 33 -12.20 0.93 13.30
CA ASN A 33 -11.16 1.87 12.92
C ASN A 33 -11.58 3.29 13.30
N SER A 34 -10.66 4.06 13.85
CA SER A 34 -10.87 5.47 14.21
C SER A 34 -9.60 6.25 13.89
N GLY A 35 -9.76 7.47 13.37
CA GLY A 35 -8.68 8.32 12.91
C GLY A 35 -8.36 8.12 11.44
N LEU A 36 -7.32 7.35 11.13
CA LEU A 36 -6.76 7.22 9.78
C LEU A 36 -7.65 6.36 8.85
N PRO A 37 -7.58 6.53 7.52
CA PRO A 37 -8.23 5.64 6.56
C PRO A 37 -7.80 4.18 6.70
N LEU A 38 -8.54 3.27 6.06
CA LEU A 38 -8.16 1.85 5.97
C LEU A 38 -6.73 1.72 5.44
N GLY A 39 -5.95 0.82 6.03
CA GLY A 39 -4.51 0.64 5.77
C GLY A 39 -3.62 1.25 6.85
N GLY A 40 -4.18 2.09 7.71
CA GLY A 40 -3.51 2.68 8.87
C GLY A 40 -2.26 3.48 8.46
N THR A 41 -1.26 3.51 9.34
CA THR A 41 -0.05 4.32 9.14
C THR A 41 0.75 3.87 7.92
N CYS A 42 0.90 2.55 7.71
CA CYS A 42 1.78 2.01 6.67
C CYS A 42 1.41 2.49 5.26
N VAL A 43 0.10 2.51 4.95
CA VAL A 43 -0.42 2.93 3.65
C VAL A 43 -0.52 4.45 3.54
N ASN A 44 -0.99 5.13 4.59
CA ASN A 44 -1.35 6.54 4.48
C ASN A 44 -0.18 7.50 4.73
N VAL A 45 0.68 7.20 5.71
CA VAL A 45 1.72 8.14 6.19
C VAL A 45 3.02 7.45 6.58
N GLY A 46 3.26 6.26 6.05
CA GLY A 46 4.35 5.38 6.48
C GLY A 46 5.16 4.86 5.32
N CYS A 47 5.34 3.54 5.29
CA CYS A 47 6.25 2.88 4.38
C CYS A 47 5.88 3.03 2.91
N MET A 48 4.59 2.97 2.56
CA MET A 48 4.14 3.12 1.17
C MET A 48 4.50 4.49 0.58
N PRO A 49 4.08 5.63 1.17
CA PRO A 49 4.41 6.94 0.61
C PRO A 49 5.92 7.19 0.65
N SER A 50 6.62 6.73 1.68
CA SER A 50 8.09 6.89 1.78
C SER A 50 8.83 6.18 0.65
N LYS A 51 8.48 4.92 0.36
CA LYS A 51 9.09 4.17 -0.75
C LYS A 51 8.74 4.75 -2.10
N ASN A 52 7.49 5.19 -2.30
CA ASN A 52 7.08 5.81 -3.55
C ASN A 52 7.87 7.11 -3.82
N LEU A 53 8.12 7.89 -2.78
CA LEU A 53 8.87 9.14 -2.89
C LEU A 53 10.36 8.88 -3.21
N LEU A 54 10.95 7.82 -2.67
CA LEU A 54 12.29 7.38 -3.05
C LEU A 54 12.37 6.97 -4.51
N THR A 55 11.43 6.16 -5.01
CA THR A 55 11.39 5.74 -6.42
C THR A 55 11.25 6.94 -7.36
N VAL A 56 10.36 7.90 -7.04
CA VAL A 56 10.23 9.13 -7.83
C VAL A 56 11.51 9.98 -7.77
N GLY A 57 12.20 10.01 -6.63
CA GLY A 57 13.49 10.67 -6.49
C GLY A 57 14.57 10.05 -7.36
N ASP A 58 14.64 8.72 -7.41
CA ASP A 58 15.56 7.97 -8.27
C ASP A 58 15.25 8.21 -9.75
N GLU A 59 13.97 8.17 -10.15
CA GLU A 59 13.54 8.48 -11.52
C GLU A 59 13.89 9.92 -11.90
N PHE A 60 13.64 10.89 -11.03
CA PHE A 60 13.99 12.29 -11.28
C PHE A 60 15.49 12.49 -11.40
N PHE A 61 16.30 11.83 -10.58
CA PHE A 61 17.76 11.89 -10.65
C PHE A 61 18.27 11.31 -11.98
N ILE A 62 17.76 10.15 -12.40
CA ILE A 62 18.12 9.53 -13.68
C ILE A 62 17.76 10.45 -14.86
N LEU A 63 16.56 11.04 -14.84
CA LEU A 63 16.12 12.00 -15.87
C LEU A 63 16.97 13.28 -15.90
N SER A 64 17.46 13.72 -14.74
CA SER A 64 18.33 14.91 -14.61
C SER A 64 19.74 14.66 -15.17
N VAL A 65 20.25 13.43 -15.03
CA VAL A 65 21.61 13.03 -15.46
C VAL A 65 21.63 12.59 -16.92
N GLN A 66 20.57 11.95 -17.42
CA GLN A 66 20.43 11.55 -18.83
C GLN A 66 19.50 12.52 -19.58
N GLY A 67 20.01 13.74 -19.78
CA GLY A 67 19.35 14.73 -20.63
C GLY A 67 19.05 14.18 -22.04
N SER A 68 17.78 14.24 -22.41
CA SER A 68 17.27 14.42 -23.78
C SER A 68 17.06 13.20 -24.70
N SER A 69 17.61 12.00 -24.47
CA SER A 69 17.41 10.89 -25.44
C SER A 69 16.31 9.87 -25.11
N LEU A 70 15.87 9.78 -23.84
CA LEU A 70 14.88 8.78 -23.39
C LEU A 70 13.42 9.28 -23.35
N CYS A 71 13.18 10.58 -23.51
CA CYS A 71 11.82 11.12 -23.49
C CYS A 71 10.93 10.50 -24.60
N THR A 72 11.53 10.04 -25.70
CA THR A 72 10.79 9.41 -26.82
C THR A 72 10.53 7.92 -26.61
N THR A 73 11.24 7.23 -25.71
CA THR A 73 11.03 5.80 -25.45
C THR A 73 10.12 5.52 -24.25
N MET A 74 9.90 6.49 -23.36
CA MET A 74 9.00 6.34 -22.21
C MET A 74 7.51 6.18 -22.58
N SER A 75 7.06 6.68 -23.73
CA SER A 75 5.70 6.39 -24.22
C SER A 75 5.52 4.92 -24.62
N SER A 76 6.58 4.25 -25.07
CA SER A 76 6.57 2.83 -25.43
C SER A 76 6.81 1.88 -24.24
N LEU A 77 7.48 2.34 -23.18
CA LEU A 77 7.87 1.50 -22.03
C LEU A 77 6.82 1.43 -20.91
N SER A 78 5.72 2.19 -20.98
CA SER A 78 4.56 2.00 -20.10
C SER A 78 3.92 0.60 -20.26
N SER A 79 4.24 -0.11 -21.35
CA SER A 79 3.87 -1.50 -21.61
C SER A 79 4.78 -2.54 -20.92
N ILE A 80 5.94 -2.14 -20.38
CA ILE A 80 6.90 -3.02 -19.70
C ILE A 80 6.85 -2.81 -18.18
N SER A 81 5.63 -2.68 -17.67
CA SER A 81 5.38 -2.97 -16.27
C SER A 81 5.75 -4.44 -15.96
N ARG A 82 6.47 -4.64 -14.86
CA ARG A 82 6.64 -5.89 -14.07
C ARG A 82 7.88 -6.72 -14.45
N PRO A 83 8.62 -7.30 -13.48
CA PRO A 83 8.15 -7.92 -12.23
C PRO A 83 8.14 -7.03 -10.99
#